data_AF-A0A6P8TAQ3-F1
#
_entry.id   AF-A0A6P8TAQ3-F1
#
_cell.length_a   1.000
_cell.length_b   1.000
_cell.length_c   1.000
_cell.angle_alpha   90.00
_cell.angle_beta   90.00
_cell.angle_gamma   90.00
#
_symmetry.space_group_name_H-M   'P 1'
#
loop_
_entity.id
_entity.type
_entity.pdbx_description
1 polymer ?
#
loop_
_entity_poly.entity_id
_entity_poly.type
_entity_poly.pdbx_seq_one_letter_code
_entity_poly.pdbx_strand_id
1 'polypeptide(L)'
;MSGWRYFVCPVEFNNDSNRFQVDCEPLELFQLQDYTLPSVLESFTGWTKVRLYPFQIHSLALSSFASIMGPFGGFFASDFKTSFKIKDYANTIPGHDGIMDRFDCQYLMATFVNVYIASFIRGPDPSKVIQQLLALRIDQQLHIFNSLTEKGFLPAVEDVMA
;
A
#
# COMPACT_ATOMS: atom_id res chain seq x y z
N MET A 1 -9.00 -17.27 -7.54
CA MET A 1 -8.67 -17.25 -6.10
C MET A 1 -9.50 -18.31 -5.39
N SER A 2 -9.16 -18.64 -4.14
CA SER A 2 -9.91 -19.61 -3.33
C SER A 2 -11.41 -19.31 -3.41
N GLY A 3 -12.25 -20.31 -3.69
CA GLY A 3 -13.71 -20.15 -3.82
C GLY A 3 -14.44 -19.76 -2.53
N TRP A 4 -13.72 -19.26 -1.53
CA TRP A 4 -14.21 -18.94 -0.21
C TRP A 4 -14.14 -17.43 0.05
N ARG A 5 -15.28 -16.82 0.39
CA ARG A 5 -15.44 -15.36 0.56
C ARG A 5 -14.74 -14.79 1.81
N TYR A 6 -14.49 -15.61 2.83
CA TYR A 6 -13.92 -15.17 4.11
C TYR A 6 -12.46 -14.67 4.03
N PHE A 7 -11.73 -14.97 2.94
CA PHE A 7 -10.36 -14.47 2.73
C PHE A 7 -10.30 -13.09 2.08
N VAL A 8 -11.41 -12.63 1.51
CA VAL A 8 -11.48 -11.41 0.71
C VAL A 8 -12.38 -10.38 1.38
N CYS A 9 -13.46 -10.84 2.02
CA CYS A 9 -14.42 -9.99 2.69
C CYS A 9 -14.16 -9.88 4.19
N PRO A 10 -14.17 -8.66 4.76
CA PRO A 10 -14.14 -8.48 6.19
C PRO A 10 -15.38 -9.10 6.84
N VAL A 11 -15.23 -9.60 8.06
CA VAL A 11 -16.35 -10.12 8.86
C VAL A 11 -17.12 -8.93 9.43
N GLU A 12 -18.38 -8.78 9.02
CA GLU A 12 -19.27 -7.74 9.54
C GLU A 12 -20.42 -8.37 10.32
N PHE A 13 -20.82 -7.70 11.41
CA PHE A 13 -21.97 -8.13 12.21
C PHE A 13 -23.22 -7.48 11.65
N ASN A 14 -24.15 -8.29 11.16
CA ASN A 14 -25.43 -7.81 10.67
C ASN A 14 -26.46 -7.81 11.81
N ASN A 15 -26.91 -6.61 12.20
CA ASN A 15 -27.89 -6.40 13.26
C ASN A 15 -29.27 -7.01 12.94
N ASP A 16 -29.68 -7.04 11.67
CA ASP A 16 -30.99 -7.58 11.26
C ASP A 16 -31.03 -9.11 11.38
N SER A 17 -29.87 -9.75 11.21
CA SER A 17 -29.74 -11.21 11.21
C SER A 17 -29.17 -11.78 12.52
N ASN A 18 -28.68 -10.93 13.43
CA ASN A 18 -27.89 -11.31 14.62
C ASN A 18 -26.78 -12.32 14.32
N ARG A 19 -26.14 -12.20 13.15
CA ARG A 19 -25.12 -13.14 12.68
C ARG A 19 -23.97 -12.39 12.02
N PHE A 20 -22.77 -12.95 12.16
CA PHE A 20 -21.60 -12.54 11.40
C PHE A 20 -21.73 -13.01 9.96
N GLN A 21 -21.66 -12.07 9.02
CA GLN A 21 -21.70 -12.34 7.59
C GLN A 21 -20.37 -11.90 6.93
N VAL A 22 -20.02 -12.58 5.84
CA VAL A 22 -18.81 -12.32 5.03
C VAL A 22 -19.18 -12.08 3.57
N ASP A 23 -20.45 -11.73 3.32
CA ASP A 23 -20.98 -11.47 2.00
C ASP A 23 -20.78 -9.99 1.66
N CYS A 24 -19.62 -9.69 1.07
CA CYS A 24 -19.29 -8.37 0.56
C CYS A 24 -19.00 -8.44 -0.95
N GLU A 25 -19.04 -7.28 -1.60
CA GLU A 25 -18.44 -7.12 -2.93
C GLU A 25 -16.91 -6.97 -2.78
N PRO A 26 -16.11 -7.85 -3.41
CA PRO A 26 -14.65 -7.76 -3.32
C PRO A 26 -14.13 -6.41 -3.80
N LEU A 27 -13.24 -5.80 -3.01
CA LEU A 27 -12.51 -4.59 -3.42
C LEU A 27 -11.74 -4.84 -4.72
N GLU A 28 -11.54 -3.79 -5.52
CA GLU A 28 -10.88 -3.86 -6.84
C GLU A 28 -9.51 -4.56 -6.82
N LEU A 29 -8.78 -4.48 -5.69
CA LEU A 29 -7.50 -5.19 -5.48
C LEU A 29 -7.58 -6.72 -5.59
N PHE A 30 -8.77 -7.27 -5.36
CA PHE A 30 -9.07 -8.71 -5.39
C PHE A 30 -9.89 -9.12 -6.62
N GLN A 31 -10.14 -8.18 -7.54
CA GLN A 31 -10.78 -8.47 -8.82
C GLN A 31 -9.71 -8.73 -9.89
N LEU A 32 -10.08 -9.53 -10.90
CA LEU A 32 -9.19 -9.88 -12.00
C LEU A 32 -9.07 -8.69 -12.95
N GLN A 33 -7.86 -8.20 -13.21
CA GLN A 33 -7.64 -7.06 -14.09
C GLN A 33 -6.75 -7.42 -15.28
N ASP A 34 -7.05 -6.82 -16.42
CA ASP A 34 -6.31 -7.00 -17.67
C ASP A 34 -5.16 -5.99 -17.73
N TYR A 35 -3.92 -6.48 -17.71
CA TYR A 35 -2.72 -5.66 -17.86
C TYR A 35 -2.10 -5.86 -19.24
N THR A 36 -1.81 -4.76 -19.93
CA THR A 36 -1.03 -4.75 -21.17
C THR A 36 0.45 -4.84 -20.83
N LEU A 37 1.13 -5.84 -21.39
CA LEU A 37 2.56 -6.02 -21.14
C LEU A 37 3.38 -4.97 -21.88
N PRO A 38 4.47 -4.45 -21.29
CA PRO A 38 5.39 -3.57 -22.01
C PRO A 38 6.10 -4.35 -23.13
N SER A 39 6.40 -3.68 -24.25
CA SER A 39 6.88 -4.31 -25.49
C SER A 39 8.12 -5.20 -25.33
N VAL A 40 8.95 -4.92 -24.32
CA VAL A 40 10.12 -5.74 -23.95
C VAL A 40 9.70 -7.14 -23.49
N LEU A 41 8.63 -7.23 -22.69
CA LEU A 41 8.10 -8.48 -22.16
C LEU A 41 7.27 -9.23 -23.20
N GLU A 42 6.55 -8.50 -24.07
CA GLU A 42 5.82 -9.09 -25.20
C GLU A 42 6.76 -9.85 -26.14
N SER A 43 7.94 -9.29 -26.45
CA SER A 43 8.93 -9.95 -27.32
C SER A 43 9.54 -11.22 -26.70
N PHE A 44 9.52 -11.36 -25.38
CA PHE A 44 10.07 -12.52 -24.68
C PHE A 44 9.01 -13.61 -24.42
N THR A 45 7.77 -13.22 -24.12
CA THR A 45 6.70 -14.15 -23.71
C THR A 45 5.66 -14.42 -24.81
N GLY A 46 5.59 -13.59 -25.85
CA GLY A 46 4.63 -13.72 -26.94
C GLY A 46 3.18 -13.41 -26.55
N TRP A 47 2.92 -12.96 -25.32
CA TRP A 47 1.59 -12.62 -24.83
C TRP A 47 1.42 -11.10 -24.75
N THR A 48 0.28 -10.58 -25.19
CA THR A 48 -0.02 -9.13 -25.21
C THR A 48 -0.85 -8.68 -24.01
N LYS A 49 -1.66 -9.59 -23.45
CA LYS A 49 -2.51 -9.33 -22.28
C LYS A 49 -2.33 -10.42 -21.25
N VAL A 50 -2.14 -10.01 -20.00
CA VAL A 50 -2.11 -10.91 -18.84
C VAL A 50 -3.22 -10.55 -17.88
N ARG A 51 -3.90 -11.57 -17.38
CA ARG A 51 -4.98 -11.43 -16.39
C ARG A 51 -4.43 -11.77 -15.03
N LEU A 52 -4.26 -10.75 -14.21
CA LEU A 52 -3.62 -10.87 -12.90
C LEU A 52 -4.46 -10.13 -11.86
N TYR A 53 -4.37 -10.59 -10.62
CA TYR A 53 -4.95 -9.85 -9.52
C TYR A 53 -3.95 -8.76 -9.09
N PRO A 54 -4.38 -7.50 -8.90
CA PRO A 54 -3.50 -6.42 -8.43
C PRO A 54 -2.75 -6.80 -7.15
N PHE A 55 -3.41 -7.51 -6.23
CA PHE A 55 -2.79 -8.05 -5.02
C PHE A 55 -1.51 -8.87 -5.28
N GLN A 56 -1.46 -9.67 -6.34
CA GLN A 56 -0.29 -10.50 -6.66
C GLN A 56 0.91 -9.64 -7.05
N ILE A 57 0.69 -8.55 -7.77
CA ILE A 57 1.73 -7.60 -8.18
C ILE A 57 2.33 -6.93 -6.94
N HIS A 58 1.48 -6.47 -6.02
CA HIS A 58 1.95 -5.88 -4.77
C HIS A 58 2.69 -6.89 -3.88
N SER A 59 2.22 -8.13 -3.80
CA SER A 59 2.90 -9.21 -3.07
C SER A 59 4.30 -9.49 -3.63
N LEU A 60 4.47 -9.44 -4.96
CA LEU A 60 5.77 -9.61 -5.60
C LEU A 60 6.74 -8.46 -5.25
N ALA A 61 6.24 -7.23 -5.20
CA ALA A 61 7.05 -6.07 -4.80
C ALA A 61 7.46 -6.16 -3.31
N LEU A 62 6.53 -6.50 -2.42
CA LEU A 62 6.83 -6.66 -0.99
C LEU A 62 7.80 -7.82 -0.71
N SER A 63 7.62 -8.95 -1.39
CA SER A 63 8.49 -10.13 -1.25
C SER A 63 9.89 -9.89 -1.82
N SER A 64 10.01 -9.18 -2.95
CA SER A 64 11.32 -8.81 -3.49
C SER A 64 12.07 -7.88 -2.54
N PHE A 65 11.40 -6.87 -1.97
CA PHE A 65 12.00 -6.02 -0.94
C PHE A 65 12.42 -6.82 0.31
N ALA A 66 11.56 -7.70 0.81
CA ALA A 66 11.87 -8.56 1.95
C ALA A 66 13.09 -9.47 1.68
N SER A 67 13.17 -10.03 0.48
CA SER A 67 14.28 -10.89 0.04
C SER A 67 15.61 -10.13 -0.01
N ILE A 68 15.58 -8.86 -0.41
CA ILE A 68 16.78 -8.01 -0.45
C ILE A 68 17.19 -7.62 0.97
N MET A 69 16.26 -7.19 1.83
CA MET A 69 16.55 -6.72 3.20
C MET A 69 16.90 -7.84 4.19
N GLY A 70 16.40 -9.07 3.98
CA GLY A 70 16.67 -10.22 4.84
C GLY A 70 18.17 -10.50 5.03
N PRO A 71 18.97 -10.60 3.95
CA PRO A 71 20.43 -10.70 4.03
C PRO A 71 21.11 -9.50 4.70
N PHE A 72 20.61 -8.27 4.49
CA PHE A 72 21.22 -7.06 5.05
C PHE A 72 21.18 -7.01 6.58
N GLY A 73 20.16 -7.58 7.25
CA GLY A 73 20.12 -7.65 8.71
C GLY A 73 21.39 -8.31 9.30
N GLY A 74 21.76 -9.47 8.78
CA GLY A 74 22.97 -10.18 9.21
C GLY A 74 24.28 -9.44 8.90
N PHE A 75 24.33 -8.66 7.81
CA PHE A 75 25.50 -7.85 7.46
C PHE A 75 25.64 -6.59 8.33
N PHE A 76 24.53 -5.91 8.65
CA PHE A 76 24.54 -4.75 9.54
C PHE A 76 24.94 -5.10 10.96
N ALA A 77 24.46 -6.24 11.50
CA ALA A 77 24.89 -6.72 12.82
C ALA A 77 26.40 -7.00 12.89
N SER A 78 26.99 -7.52 11.81
CA SER A 78 28.43 -7.82 11.71
C SER A 78 29.29 -6.55 11.64
N ASP A 79 28.87 -5.55 10.85
CA ASP A 79 29.62 -4.32 10.65
C ASP A 79 29.51 -3.35 11.85
N PHE A 80 28.32 -3.28 12.47
CA PHE A 80 28.08 -2.49 13.68
C PHE A 80 28.88 -3.04 14.88
N LYS A 81 28.97 -4.37 15.00
CA LYS A 81 29.80 -5.04 16.02
C LYS A 81 31.30 -4.74 15.84
N THR A 82 31.75 -4.50 14.62
CA THR A 82 33.17 -4.24 14.31
C THR A 82 33.52 -2.75 14.48
N SER A 83 32.61 -1.85 14.10
CA SER A 83 32.84 -0.40 14.12
C SER A 83 32.86 0.21 15.53
N PHE A 84 32.11 -0.34 16.49
CA PHE A 84 32.07 0.22 17.85
C PHE A 84 33.11 -0.37 18.80
N LYS A 85 33.82 -1.46 18.44
CA LYS A 85 34.78 -2.17 19.33
C LYS A 85 34.23 -2.50 20.74
N ILE A 86 32.92 -2.45 20.95
CA ILE A 86 32.30 -2.82 22.23
C ILE A 86 32.16 -4.33 22.23
N LYS A 87 33.04 -4.99 22.96
CA LYS A 87 33.05 -6.45 23.08
C LYS A 87 32.15 -6.97 24.19
N ASP A 88 31.63 -6.13 25.08
CA ASP A 88 30.91 -6.61 26.27
C ASP A 88 29.71 -5.72 26.66
N TYR A 89 28.58 -5.85 25.97
CA TYR A 89 27.26 -5.58 26.60
C TYR A 89 26.73 -6.79 27.39
N ALA A 90 27.51 -7.87 27.47
CA ALA A 90 27.16 -9.11 28.15
C ALA A 90 27.04 -8.99 29.69
N ASN A 91 27.46 -7.87 30.31
CA ASN A 91 27.47 -7.73 31.77
C ASN A 91 26.27 -6.99 32.37
N THR A 92 25.23 -6.66 31.61
CA THR A 92 24.01 -6.08 32.19
C THR A 92 22.76 -6.92 31.95
N ILE A 93 22.70 -7.73 30.89
CA ILE A 93 21.59 -8.69 30.67
C ILE A 93 22.12 -9.95 29.98
N PRO A 94 22.39 -11.05 30.71
CA PRO A 94 22.84 -12.29 30.10
C PRO A 94 21.66 -12.95 29.38
N GLY A 95 21.69 -12.98 28.04
CA GLY A 95 20.71 -13.67 27.19
C GLY A 95 19.96 -12.83 26.14
N HIS A 96 20.42 -11.60 25.82
CA HIS A 96 19.70 -10.70 24.90
C HIS A 96 20.49 -10.24 23.65
N ASP A 97 21.42 -11.04 23.16
CA ASP A 97 22.26 -10.74 21.99
C ASP A 97 21.56 -10.88 20.62
N GLY A 98 20.27 -10.55 20.54
CA GLY A 98 19.52 -10.76 19.30
C GLY A 98 18.29 -9.89 19.13
N ILE A 99 18.02 -8.95 20.03
CA ILE A 99 16.83 -8.13 19.92
C ILE A 99 17.06 -6.91 19.02
N MET A 100 18.24 -6.29 19.04
CA MET A 100 18.55 -5.15 18.17
C MET A 100 18.56 -5.54 16.68
N ASP A 101 19.22 -6.65 16.31
CA ASP A 101 19.22 -7.18 14.94
C ASP A 101 17.81 -7.58 14.45
N ARG A 102 16.95 -8.06 15.36
CA ARG A 102 15.55 -8.38 15.06
C ARG A 102 14.67 -7.14 14.96
N PHE A 103 14.89 -6.13 15.80
CA PHE A 103 14.07 -4.91 15.76
C PHE A 103 14.42 -4.01 14.58
N ASP A 104 15.68 -3.94 14.16
CA ASP A 104 16.08 -3.07 13.05
C ASP A 104 15.46 -3.54 11.73
N CYS A 105 15.55 -4.85 11.43
CA CYS A 105 14.96 -5.41 10.22
C CYS A 105 13.42 -5.35 10.23
N GLN A 106 12.80 -5.61 11.39
CA GLN A 106 11.33 -5.55 11.51
C GLN A 106 10.81 -4.11 11.43
N TYR A 107 11.52 -3.13 12.01
CA TYR A 107 11.15 -1.72 11.94
C TYR A 107 11.29 -1.18 10.51
N LEU A 108 12.36 -1.55 9.81
CA LEU A 108 12.55 -1.21 8.39
C LEU A 108 11.48 -1.84 7.51
N MET A 109 11.16 -3.13 7.70
CA MET A 109 10.06 -3.78 6.97
C MET A 109 8.71 -3.13 7.27
N ALA A 110 8.39 -2.86 8.54
CA ALA A 110 7.13 -2.23 8.92
C ALA A 110 6.99 -0.83 8.32
N THR A 111 8.05 -0.03 8.36
CA THR A 111 8.07 1.32 7.77
C THR A 111 7.88 1.25 6.26
N PHE A 112 8.59 0.35 5.58
CA PHE A 112 8.45 0.15 4.15
C PHE A 112 7.03 -0.29 3.78
N VAL A 113 6.48 -1.29 4.45
CA VAL A 113 5.11 -1.77 4.21
C VAL A 113 4.10 -0.64 4.44
N ASN A 114 4.25 0.16 5.49
CA ASN A 114 3.35 1.28 5.76
C ASN A 114 3.39 2.33 4.63
N VAL A 115 4.59 2.74 4.21
CA VAL A 115 4.76 3.69 3.10
C VAL A 115 4.25 3.10 1.78
N TYR A 116 4.51 1.82 1.54
CA TYR A 116 4.08 1.12 0.33
C TYR A 116 2.56 1.03 0.25
N ILE A 117 1.89 0.64 1.34
CA ILE A 117 0.43 0.62 1.43
C ILE A 117 -0.13 2.03 1.23
N ALA A 118 0.45 3.05 1.88
CA ALA A 118 -0.02 4.43 1.79
C ALA A 118 0.14 5.03 0.39
N SER A 119 1.17 4.62 -0.36
CA SER A 119 1.52 5.23 -1.66
C SER A 119 0.95 4.46 -2.86
N PHE A 120 0.95 3.13 -2.81
CA PHE A 120 0.62 2.28 -3.95
C PHE A 120 -0.70 1.52 -3.81
N ILE A 121 -1.18 1.28 -2.59
CA ILE A 121 -2.40 0.48 -2.36
C ILE A 121 -3.59 1.36 -2.01
N ARG A 122 -3.41 2.33 -1.11
CA ARG A 122 -4.43 3.34 -0.80
C ARG A 122 -4.44 4.38 -1.91
N GLY A 123 -5.32 4.21 -2.88
CA GLY A 123 -5.61 5.24 -3.88
C GLY A 123 -6.12 6.54 -3.23
N PRO A 124 -6.12 7.66 -3.97
CA PRO A 124 -6.64 8.94 -3.48
C PRO A 124 -8.12 8.78 -3.13
N ASP A 125 -8.43 8.73 -1.83
CA ASP A 125 -9.80 8.68 -1.33
C ASP A 125 -10.48 10.02 -1.66
N PRO A 126 -11.55 10.02 -2.48
CA PRO A 126 -12.22 11.25 -2.89
C PRO A 126 -12.72 12.05 -1.68
N SER A 127 -13.09 11.37 -0.59
CA SER A 127 -13.53 12.00 0.65
C SER A 127 -12.41 12.79 1.31
N LYS A 128 -11.18 12.26 1.29
CA LYS A 128 -10.00 12.96 1.83
C LYS A 128 -9.60 14.14 0.95
N VAL A 129 -9.68 13.99 -0.37
CA VAL A 129 -9.40 15.09 -1.31
C VAL A 129 -10.42 16.21 -1.12
N ILE A 130 -11.70 15.88 -0.99
CA ILE A 130 -12.77 16.86 -0.72
C ILE A 130 -12.55 17.54 0.65
N GLN A 131 -12.21 16.80 1.70
CA GLN A 131 -11.89 17.38 3.00
C GLN A 131 -10.67 18.33 2.94
N GLN A 132 -9.63 17.96 2.19
CA GLN A 132 -8.47 18.83 1.96
C GLN A 132 -8.84 20.08 1.16
N LEU A 133 -9.76 19.96 0.19
CA LEU A 133 -10.26 21.07 -0.61
C LEU A 133 -11.14 22.03 0.22
N LEU A 134 -11.96 21.49 1.12
CA LEU A 134 -12.80 22.27 2.06
C LEU A 134 -11.97 22.92 3.18
N ALA A 135 -10.81 22.38 3.51
CA ALA A 135 -9.87 22.97 4.47
C ALA A 135 -9.02 24.11 3.86
N LEU A 136 -9.08 24.32 2.55
CA LEU A 136 -8.31 25.33 1.83
C LEU A 136 -8.94 26.73 1.97
N ARG A 137 -8.13 27.78 1.75
CA ARG A 137 -8.62 29.16 1.78
C ARG A 137 -9.50 29.43 0.55
N ILE A 138 -10.53 30.27 0.70
CA ILE A 138 -11.57 30.51 -0.32
C ILE A 138 -10.99 30.95 -1.67
N ASP A 139 -9.91 31.73 -1.69
CA ASP A 139 -9.20 32.14 -2.91
C ASP A 139 -8.60 30.96 -3.69
N GLN A 140 -8.04 29.98 -2.97
CA GLN A 140 -7.47 28.77 -3.58
C GLN A 140 -8.58 27.83 -4.07
N GLN A 141 -9.70 27.74 -3.34
CA GLN A 141 -10.86 26.95 -3.74
C GLN A 141 -11.48 27.47 -5.04
N LEU A 142 -11.60 28.79 -5.19
CA LEU A 142 -12.07 29.44 -6.43
C LEU A 142 -11.13 29.18 -7.61
N HIS A 143 -9.82 29.26 -7.40
CA HIS A 143 -8.85 28.95 -8.45
C HIS A 143 -8.97 27.51 -8.95
N ILE A 144 -9.11 26.54 -8.04
CA ILE A 144 -9.29 25.13 -8.39
C ILE A 144 -10.63 24.93 -9.11
N PHE A 145 -11.72 25.53 -8.62
CA PHE A 145 -13.03 25.46 -9.26
C PHE A 145 -13.01 25.98 -10.71
N ASN A 146 -12.40 27.13 -10.95
CA ASN A 146 -12.26 27.70 -12.30
C ASN A 146 -11.42 26.80 -13.20
N SER A 147 -10.31 26.25 -12.70
CA SER A 147 -9.46 25.32 -13.48
C SER A 147 -10.16 24.00 -13.81
N LEU A 148 -11.02 23.49 -12.92
CA LEU A 148 -11.83 22.29 -13.17
C LEU A 148 -12.96 22.56 -14.16
N THR A 149 -13.54 23.75 -14.14
CA THR A 149 -14.57 24.21 -15.09
C THR A 149 -13.97 24.39 -16.49
N GLU A 150 -12.79 25.03 -16.61
CA GLU A 150 -12.08 25.20 -17.89
C GLU A 150 -11.73 23.85 -18.53
N LYS A 151 -11.41 22.84 -17.71
CA LYS A 151 -11.14 21.47 -18.17
C LYS A 151 -12.39 20.64 -18.46
N GLY A 152 -13.58 21.20 -18.27
CA GLY A 152 -14.87 20.56 -18.58
C GLY A 152 -15.31 19.47 -17.59
N PHE A 153 -14.73 19.43 -16.38
CA PHE A 153 -15.14 18.47 -15.34
C PHE A 153 -16.35 18.93 -14.54
N LEU A 154 -16.66 20.22 -14.54
CA LEU A 154 -17.79 20.83 -13.83
C LEU A 154 -18.60 21.70 -14.80
N PRO A 155 -19.95 21.77 -14.64
CA PRO A 155 -20.76 22.72 -15.38
C PRO A 155 -20.39 24.16 -14.99
N ALA A 156 -20.44 25.07 -15.95
CA ALA A 156 -20.24 26.49 -15.66
C ALA A 156 -21.31 26.97 -14.68
N VAL A 157 -20.96 27.90 -13.79
CA VAL A 157 -21.89 28.45 -12.78
C VAL A 157 -23.16 29.04 -13.42
N GLU A 158 -23.05 29.53 -14.67
CA GLU A 158 -24.17 30.02 -15.47
C GLU A 158 -25.21 28.94 -15.82
N ASP A 159 -24.82 27.66 -15.94
CA ASP A 159 -25.73 26.56 -16.28
C ASP A 159 -26.50 26.00 -15.07
N VAL A 160 -26.03 26.27 -13.84
CA VAL A 160 -26.66 25.78 -12.60
C VAL A 160 -27.67 26.79 -12.02
N MET A 161 -27.59 28.04 -12.47
CA MET A 161 -28.46 29.14 -12.04
C MET A 161 -29.61 29.46 -13.01
N ALA A 162 -29.74 28.70 -14.10
CA ALA A 162 -30.87 28.71 -15.05
C ALA A 162 -31.86 27.58 -14.73
#